data_AF-A0A9W9YW39-F1
#
_entry.id   AF-A0A9W9YW39-F1
#
_cell.length_a   1.000
_cell.length_b   1.000
_cell.length_c   1.000
_cell.angle_alpha   90.00
_cell.angle_beta   90.00
_cell.angle_gamma   90.00
#
_symmetry.space_group_name_H-M   'P 1'
#
loop_
_entity.id
_entity.type
_entity.pdbx_description
1 polymer ?
#
loop_
_entity_poly.entity_id
_entity_poly.type
_entity_poly.pdbx_seq_one_letter_code
_entity_poly.pdbx_strand_id
1 'polypeptide(L)'
;MAEHNTRLLSSHPEAYSRSFQCFLASTQQENAILKCIEEHIVPVINKEISELSVPFRVLSVGSGEGENDINILKALCTIRPVEGEEGIPLINRVIEPDVARLAKFRQKTEKLHNCF
;
A
#
# COMPACT_ATOMS: atom_id res chain seq x y z
N MET A 1 -15.68 -30.94 31.46
CA MET A 1 -15.06 -29.67 31.08
C MET A 1 -14.58 -29.84 29.65
N ALA A 2 -15.16 -29.11 28.69
CA ALA A 2 -14.76 -29.20 27.29
C ALA A 2 -13.57 -28.26 27.06
N GLU A 3 -12.42 -28.80 26.69
CA GLU A 3 -11.29 -28.00 26.22
C GLU A 3 -11.74 -27.26 24.94
N HIS A 4 -11.94 -25.95 25.05
CA HIS A 4 -12.00 -25.09 23.88
C HIS A 4 -10.61 -25.06 23.26
N ASN A 5 -10.41 -25.93 22.28
CA ASN A 5 -9.24 -25.96 21.43
C ASN A 5 -9.33 -24.73 20.51
N THR A 6 -8.98 -23.55 21.02
CA THR A 6 -9.05 -22.29 20.30
C THR A 6 -8.07 -22.33 19.14
N ARG A 7 -8.56 -22.75 17.97
CA ARG A 7 -7.73 -22.78 16.77
C ARG A 7 -7.45 -21.35 16.30
N LEU A 8 -6.23 -21.11 15.85
CA LEU A 8 -5.84 -19.81 15.29
C LEU A 8 -6.68 -19.51 14.04
N LEU A 9 -7.10 -18.25 13.91
CA LEU A 9 -7.85 -17.80 12.74
C LEU A 9 -7.02 -17.96 11.45
N SER A 10 -5.71 -17.76 11.53
CA SER A 10 -4.76 -17.97 10.44
C SER A 10 -4.71 -19.41 9.92
N SER A 11 -5.14 -20.40 10.73
CA SER A 11 -5.24 -21.79 10.30
C SER A 11 -6.49 -22.08 9.44
N HIS A 12 -7.36 -21.08 9.24
CA HIS A 12 -8.59 -21.21 8.46
C HIS A 12 -8.70 -20.05 7.45
N PRO A 13 -8.03 -20.16 6.27
CA PRO A 13 -7.88 -19.05 5.33
C PRO A 13 -9.19 -18.39 4.91
N GLU A 14 -10.25 -19.17 4.71
CA GLU A 14 -11.57 -18.65 4.32
C GLU A 14 -12.25 -17.88 5.45
N ALA A 15 -12.16 -18.40 6.69
CA ALA A 15 -12.72 -17.73 7.86
C ALA A 15 -11.94 -16.42 8.13
N TYR A 16 -10.61 -16.48 8.05
CA TYR A 16 -9.75 -15.30 8.13
C TYR A 16 -10.13 -14.26 7.08
N SER A 17 -10.26 -14.66 5.81
CA SER A 17 -10.61 -13.76 4.72
C SER A 17 -11.98 -13.11 4.94
N ARG A 18 -12.99 -13.87 5.35
CA ARG A 18 -14.33 -13.32 5.65
C ARG A 18 -14.28 -12.33 6.81
N SER A 19 -13.63 -12.69 7.91
CA SER A 19 -13.48 -11.81 9.07
C SER A 19 -12.75 -10.51 8.71
N PHE A 20 -11.68 -10.61 7.90
CA PHE A 20 -10.96 -9.43 7.42
C PHE A 20 -11.83 -8.51 6.56
N GLN A 21 -12.61 -9.07 5.64
CA GLN A 21 -13.55 -8.28 4.82
C GLN A 21 -14.65 -7.61 5.67
N CYS A 22 -15.21 -8.32 6.66
CA CYS A 22 -16.16 -7.73 7.60
C CYS A 22 -15.53 -6.57 8.39
N PHE A 23 -14.29 -6.73 8.84
CA PHE A 23 -13.55 -5.68 9.55
C PHE A 23 -13.37 -4.44 8.67
N LEU A 24 -12.91 -4.58 7.42
CA LEU A 24 -12.76 -3.46 6.50
C LEU A 24 -14.08 -2.72 6.26
N ALA A 25 -15.17 -3.46 6.00
CA ALA A 25 -16.50 -2.88 5.78
C ALA A 25 -17.04 -2.13 7.01
N SER A 26 -16.74 -2.60 8.22
CA SER A 26 -17.22 -1.99 9.46
C SER A 26 -16.44 -0.76 9.93
N THR A 27 -15.17 -0.62 9.54
CA THR A 27 -14.25 0.38 10.12
C THR A 27 -13.96 1.58 9.23
N GLN A 28 -14.37 1.53 7.95
CA GLN A 28 -14.03 2.57 6.96
C GLN A 28 -12.53 2.90 6.94
N GLN A 29 -11.68 1.89 7.15
CA GLN A 29 -10.24 2.05 7.37
C GLN A 29 -9.53 2.81 6.25
N GLU A 30 -10.03 2.71 5.01
CA GLU A 30 -9.48 3.38 3.83
C GLU A 30 -9.33 4.90 4.06
N ASN A 31 -10.32 5.54 4.70
CA ASN A 31 -10.28 6.98 4.98
C ASN A 31 -9.17 7.36 5.97
N ALA A 32 -8.92 6.51 6.98
CA ALA A 32 -7.89 6.76 7.98
C ALA A 32 -6.49 6.63 7.38
N ILE A 33 -6.31 5.67 6.48
CA ILE A 33 -5.03 5.44 5.79
C ILE A 33 -4.74 6.60 4.83
N LEU A 34 -5.71 7.01 4.01
CA LEU A 34 -5.55 8.15 3.10
C LEU A 34 -5.17 9.43 3.85
N LYS A 35 -5.87 9.75 4.95
CA LYS A 35 -5.50 10.89 5.81
C LYS A 35 -4.09 10.79 6.36
N CYS A 36 -3.68 9.61 6.84
CA CYS A 36 -2.32 9.42 7.33
C CYS A 36 -1.27 9.66 6.23
N ILE A 37 -1.53 9.20 5.01
CA ILE A 37 -0.63 9.42 3.87
C ILE A 37 -0.51 10.92 3.57
N GLU A 38 -1.63 11.62 3.44
CA GLU A 38 -1.68 13.04 3.08
C GLU A 38 -1.15 13.96 4.18
N GLU A 39 -1.55 13.73 5.43
CA GLU A 39 -1.25 14.62 6.55
C GLU A 39 0.12 14.35 7.20
N HIS A 40 0.70 13.16 7.00
CA HIS A 40 1.93 12.76 7.70
C HIS A 40 3.03 12.21 6.79
N ILE A 41 2.72 11.26 5.91
CA ILE A 41 3.76 10.61 5.09
C ILE A 41 4.33 11.57 4.04
N VAL A 42 3.45 12.22 3.26
CA VAL A 42 3.87 13.16 2.22
C VAL A 42 4.69 14.34 2.80
N PRO A 43 4.27 15.01 3.88
CA PRO A 43 5.06 16.09 4.48
C PRO A 43 6.45 15.66 4.94
N VAL A 44 6.59 14.47 5.55
CA VAL A 44 7.88 13.95 5.99
C VAL A 44 8.80 13.73 4.79
N ILE A 45 8.28 13.14 3.72
CA ILE A 45 9.07 12.86 2.51
C ILE A 45 9.45 14.16 1.78
N ASN A 46 8.52 15.12 1.68
CA ASN A 46 8.78 16.44 1.10
C ASN A 46 9.92 17.19 1.79
N LYS A 47 9.99 17.10 3.12
CA LYS A 47 11.02 17.80 3.90
C LYS A 47 12.43 17.28 3.59
N GLU A 48 12.57 15.99 3.35
CA GLU A 48 13.87 15.31 3.19
C GLU A 48 14.22 15.08 1.70
N ILE A 49 13.34 15.45 0.76
CA ILE A 49 13.47 15.08 -0.65
C ILE A 49 14.67 15.70 -1.36
N SER A 50 15.15 16.86 -0.90
CA SER A 50 16.35 17.50 -1.45
C SER A 50 17.62 16.65 -1.29
N GLU A 51 17.60 15.64 -0.41
CA GLU A 51 18.73 14.73 -0.16
C GLU A 51 18.54 13.34 -0.78
N LEU A 52 17.41 13.08 -1.45
CA LEU A 52 17.10 11.73 -1.91
C LEU A 52 17.82 11.38 -3.22
N SER A 53 18.46 10.21 -3.20
CA SER A 53 19.06 9.63 -4.40
C SER A 53 17.98 9.29 -5.43
N VAL A 54 18.18 9.74 -6.68
CA VAL A 54 17.33 9.36 -7.81
C VAL A 54 17.79 7.99 -8.35
N PRO A 55 16.88 7.03 -8.65
CA PRO A 55 15.42 7.10 -8.49
C PRO A 55 14.98 6.91 -7.04
N PHE A 56 13.80 7.46 -6.71
CA PHE A 56 13.14 7.21 -5.43
C PHE A 56 12.70 5.74 -5.35
N ARG A 57 13.14 5.01 -4.33
CA ARG A 57 12.90 3.56 -4.21
C ARG A 57 11.94 3.25 -3.08
N VAL A 58 10.83 2.59 -3.43
CA VAL A 58 9.83 2.08 -2.49
C VAL A 58 9.98 0.57 -2.36
N LEU A 59 9.99 0.08 -1.12
CA LEU A 59 9.88 -1.34 -0.80
C LEU A 59 8.57 -1.57 -0.05
N SER A 60 7.65 -2.24 -0.72
CA SER A 60 6.36 -2.63 -0.19
C SER A 60 6.41 -4.06 0.35
N VAL A 61 5.97 -4.26 1.60
CA VAL A 61 5.97 -5.57 2.27
C VAL A 61 4.56 -5.87 2.78
N GLY A 62 4.00 -7.02 2.37
CA GLY A 62 2.65 -7.42 2.76
C GLY A 62 1.55 -6.55 2.14
N SER A 63 1.74 -6.12 0.89
CA SER A 63 0.83 -5.22 0.16
C SER A 63 -0.58 -5.77 -0.02
N GLY A 64 -0.77 -7.09 0.11
CA GLY A 64 -2.01 -7.74 -0.24
C GLY A 64 -2.39 -7.43 -1.69
N GLU A 65 -3.57 -6.84 -1.88
CA GLU A 65 -4.07 -6.46 -3.21
C GLU A 65 -3.59 -5.07 -3.68
N GLY A 66 -2.70 -4.40 -2.92
CA GLY A 66 -1.97 -3.20 -3.34
C GLY A 66 -2.70 -1.87 -3.22
N GLU A 67 -3.86 -1.80 -2.56
CA GLU A 67 -4.65 -0.56 -2.49
C GLU A 67 -3.89 0.57 -1.79
N ASN A 68 -3.31 0.29 -0.62
CA ASN A 68 -2.55 1.28 0.15
C ASN A 68 -1.26 1.69 -0.57
N ASP A 69 -0.57 0.72 -1.17
CA ASP A 69 0.63 0.96 -1.97
C ASP A 69 0.33 1.93 -3.11
N ILE A 70 -0.74 1.70 -3.87
CA ILE A 70 -1.15 2.58 -4.97
C ILE A 70 -1.45 3.99 -4.45
N ASN A 71 -2.11 4.12 -3.30
CA ASN A 71 -2.39 5.43 -2.70
C ASN A 71 -1.10 6.16 -2.29
N ILE A 72 -0.12 5.45 -1.71
CA ILE A 72 1.20 6.01 -1.40
C ILE A 72 1.90 6.45 -2.69
N LEU A 73 1.95 5.59 -3.72
CA LEU A 73 2.61 5.90 -4.98
C LEU A 73 2.01 7.12 -5.67
N LYS A 74 0.67 7.22 -5.72
CA LYS A 74 -0.03 8.40 -6.24
C LYS A 74 0.34 9.66 -5.47
N ALA A 75 0.38 9.57 -4.14
CA ALA A 75 0.75 10.69 -3.28
C ALA A 75 2.22 11.11 -3.46
N LEU A 76 3.13 10.15 -3.67
CA LEU A 76 4.53 10.46 -3.97
C LEU A 76 4.70 11.14 -5.32
N CYS A 77 3.87 10.82 -6.32
CA CYS A 77 3.93 11.48 -7.63
C CYS A 77 3.44 12.94 -7.62
N THR A 78 2.71 13.38 -6.59
CA THR A 78 2.37 14.81 -6.45
C THR A 78 3.53 15.62 -5.90
N ILE A 79 4.55 14.96 -5.37
CA ILE A 79 5.76 15.60 -4.90
C ILE A 79 6.64 15.97 -6.09
N ARG A 80 6.92 17.27 -6.24
CA ARG A 80 7.78 17.79 -7.31
C ARG A 80 9.16 18.19 -6.78
N PRO A 81 10.26 17.73 -7.39
CA PRO A 81 11.59 18.19 -7.08
C PRO A 81 11.81 19.56 -7.73
N VAL A 82 11.42 20.64 -7.05
CA VAL A 82 11.73 22.02 -7.48
C VAL A 82 11.02 22.46 -8.79
N GLU A 83 10.84 23.76 -8.98
CA GLU A 83 10.16 24.32 -10.15
C GLU A 83 10.94 24.01 -11.45
N GLY A 84 10.32 23.24 -12.35
CA GLY A 84 10.79 23.06 -13.73
C GLY A 84 11.30 21.66 -14.10
N GLU A 85 11.42 20.72 -13.16
CA GLU A 85 11.85 19.35 -13.47
C GLU A 85 10.68 18.40 -13.78
N GLU A 86 10.96 17.45 -14.70
CA GLU A 86 10.14 16.26 -14.92
C GLU A 86 10.19 15.39 -13.65
N GLY A 87 9.06 14.76 -13.29
CA GLY A 87 8.88 14.11 -11.99
C GLY A 87 9.98 13.10 -11.61
N ILE A 88 10.15 12.85 -10.31
CA ILE A 88 11.18 11.92 -9.81
C ILE A 88 10.84 10.49 -10.28
N PRO A 89 11.74 9.78 -10.98
CA PRO A 89 11.51 8.39 -11.33
C PRO A 89 11.38 7.55 -10.06
N LEU A 90 10.34 6.73 -10.00
CA LEU A 90 10.02 5.90 -8.85
C LEU A 90 10.16 4.42 -9.20
N ILE A 91 10.85 3.66 -8.35
CA ILE A 91 10.91 2.20 -8.44
C ILE A 91 10.21 1.61 -7.22
N ASN A 92 9.11 0.90 -7.45
CA ASN A 92 8.44 0.12 -6.41
C ASN A 92 8.80 -1.37 -6.52
N ARG A 93 9.21 -1.98 -5.41
CA ARG A 93 9.40 -3.43 -5.27
C ARG A 93 8.41 -3.98 -4.24
N VAL A 94 7.74 -5.07 -4.60
CA VAL A 94 6.67 -5.65 -3.76
C VAL A 94 7.07 -7.04 -3.29
N ILE A 95 6.93 -7.28 -1.99
CA ILE A 95 7.06 -8.58 -1.34
C ILE A 95 5.67 -8.97 -0.80
N GLU A 96 5.00 -9.90 -1.48
CA GLU A 96 3.70 -10.43 -1.08
C GLU A 96 3.72 -11.97 -1.19
N PRO A 97 3.57 -12.70 -0.07
CA PRO A 97 3.59 -14.16 -0.08
C PRO A 97 2.33 -14.79 -0.70
N ASP A 98 1.18 -14.11 -0.68
CA ASP A 98 -0.07 -14.61 -1.28
C ASP A 98 -0.10 -14.30 -2.79
N VAL A 99 0.07 -15.34 -3.59
CA VAL A 99 0.10 -15.26 -5.06
C VAL A 99 -1.20 -14.70 -5.64
N ALA A 100 -2.35 -15.01 -5.05
CA ALA A 100 -3.64 -14.54 -5.56
C ALA A 100 -3.82 -13.04 -5.31
N ARG A 101 -3.39 -12.56 -4.14
CA ARG A 101 -3.38 -11.13 -3.82
C ARG A 101 -2.39 -10.36 -4.70
N LEU A 102 -1.19 -10.90 -4.88
CA LEU A 102 -0.19 -10.32 -5.77
C LEU A 102 -0.68 -10.24 -7.23
N ALA A 103 -1.41 -11.25 -7.71
CA ALA A 103 -2.02 -11.22 -9.04
C ALA A 103 -3.05 -10.08 -9.19
N LYS A 104 -3.90 -9.87 -8.17
CA LYS A 104 -4.85 -8.74 -8.15
C LYS A 104 -4.13 -7.39 -8.09
N PHE A 105 -3.06 -7.28 -7.30
CA PHE A 105 -2.24 -6.07 -7.29
C PHE A 105 -1.69 -5.79 -8.71
N ARG A 106 -1.07 -6.78 -9.36
CA ARG A 106 -0.57 -6.63 -10.74
C ARG A 106 -1.65 -6.13 -11.71
N GLN A 107 -2.86 -6.70 -11.65
CA GLN A 107 -3.99 -6.27 -12.47
C GLN A 107 -4.38 -4.80 -12.22
N LYS A 108 -4.33 -4.33 -10.96
CA LYS A 108 -4.56 -2.90 -10.65
C LYS A 108 -3.44 -2.02 -11.22
N THR A 109 -2.20 -2.51 -11.23
CA THR A 109 -1.04 -1.76 -11.75
C THR A 109 -0.94 -1.71 -13.27
N GLU A 110 -1.48 -2.68 -14.00
CA GLU A 110 -1.55 -2.63 -15.47
C GLU A 110 -2.28 -1.37 -15.97
N LYS A 111 -3.23 -0.86 -15.18
CA LYS A 111 -3.96 0.38 -15.48
C LYS A 111 -3.21 1.66 -15.12
N LEU A 112 -2.10 1.55 -14.37
CA LEU A 112 -1.36 2.71 -13.85
C LEU A 112 -0.32 3.25 -14.83
N HIS A 113 0.03 2.53 -15.89
CA HIS A 113 0.95 3.01 -16.94
C HIS A 113 0.48 4.30 -17.64
N ASN A 114 -0.80 4.69 -17.49
CA ASN A 114 -1.35 5.93 -18.04
C ASN A 114 -1.40 7.08 -17.03
N CYS A 115 -1.02 6.84 -15.77
CA CYS A 115 -1.08 7.83 -14.68
C CYS A 115 0.31 8.31 -14.24
N PHE A 116 1.37 7.72 -14.79
CA PHE A 116 2.77 7.94 -14.42
C PHE A 116 3.62 8.11 -15.67
#